data_AF-A0AAW6EZK6-F1
#
_entry.id   AF-A0AAW6EZK6-F1
#
_cell.length_a   1.000
_cell.length_b   1.000
_cell.length_c   1.000
_cell.angle_alpha   90.00
_cell.angle_beta   90.00
_cell.angle_gamma   90.00
#
_symmetry.space_group_name_H-M   'P 1'
#
loop_
_entity.id
_entity.type
_entity.pdbx_description
1 polymer ?
#
loop_
_entity_poly.entity_id
_entity_poly.type
_entity_poly.pdbx_seq_one_letter_code
_entity_poly.pdbx_strand_id
1 'polypeptide(L)'
;MKNITIIYIVLAFFTYIISCSVIYMIVNDMYNKRHKRKVQDLDNTFKKEILKQLEDIKNKKNITKINIEYVRNKIKKRRYKDSFHNALFEFNKDYNNHKYTKIYAKNFEDIIINEIKACKRKDDIIKSYYVMLLGEYKLSNIEIKDFLYNCLNTNSTQLRTLALKSVSKIGNLDYLINFIRYISDNGKYVNNKMFIDIINMFCGNKNLLNKNLIKMFNELNYEVQKVIIEHFKNNKIDYVKLDLLNMLKSENTHKEVKISIIKYFAVVKYKEAKQIIIDIINSKDWEYRTVCASTLGNYNSEESIEILLKTITDKNWYVRYNSAMSLLGFDKDYIEERIIKQEDKYSRDILFYAMFVKDKISYEKYLEEIGDVVYSC
;
A
#
# COMPACT_ATOMS: atom_id res chain seq x y z
N MET A 1 -16.85 36.28 -45.92
CA MET A 1 -15.43 36.68 -45.74
C MET A 1 -15.09 37.03 -44.29
N LYS A 2 -15.77 37.95 -43.61
CA LYS A 2 -15.48 38.32 -42.20
C LYS A 2 -15.39 37.14 -41.22
N ASN A 3 -16.33 36.19 -41.28
CA ASN A 3 -16.33 35.03 -40.37
C ASN A 3 -15.11 34.11 -40.60
N ILE A 4 -14.67 33.97 -41.85
CA ILE A 4 -13.48 33.19 -42.21
C ILE A 4 -12.22 33.86 -41.64
N THR A 5 -12.11 35.19 -41.77
CA THR A 5 -11.00 35.96 -41.20
C THR A 5 -10.92 35.83 -39.68
N ILE A 6 -12.06 35.88 -38.97
CA ILE A 6 -12.10 35.71 -37.51
C ILE A 6 -11.61 34.30 -37.11
N ILE A 7 -12.02 33.25 -37.84
CA ILE A 7 -11.55 31.88 -37.60
C ILE A 7 -10.03 31.78 -37.75
N TYR A 8 -9.44 32.36 -38.80
CA TYR A 8 -7.99 32.37 -38.98
C TYR A 8 -7.24 33.13 -37.88
N ILE A 9 -7.79 34.26 -37.41
CA ILE A 9 -7.18 35.02 -36.30
C ILE A 9 -7.19 34.21 -35.00
N VAL A 10 -8.31 33.55 -34.69
CA VAL A 10 -8.43 32.69 -33.50
C VAL A 10 -7.48 31.49 -33.59
N LEU A 11 -7.41 30.84 -34.75
CA LEU A 11 -6.46 29.74 -34.98
C LEU A 11 -5.01 30.21 -34.84
N ALA A 12 -4.64 31.35 -35.43
CA ALA A 12 -3.31 31.92 -35.29
C ALA A 12 -2.97 32.20 -33.82
N PHE A 13 -3.91 32.76 -33.05
CA PHE A 13 -3.73 32.99 -31.61
C PHE A 13 -3.52 31.70 -30.81
N PHE A 14 -4.30 30.65 -31.05
CA PHE A 14 -4.10 29.36 -30.39
C PHE A 14 -2.77 28.70 -30.79
N THR A 15 -2.40 28.74 -32.07
CA THR A 15 -1.09 28.23 -32.51
C THR A 15 0.07 28.99 -31.87
N TYR A 16 -0.07 30.31 -31.68
CA TYR A 16 0.90 31.12 -30.96
C TYR A 16 1.01 30.70 -29.49
N ILE A 17 -0.10 30.58 -28.76
CA ILE A 17 -0.09 30.12 -27.35
C ILE A 17 0.56 28.74 -27.22
N ILE A 18 0.20 27.80 -28.09
CA ILE A 18 0.78 26.45 -28.11
C ILE A 18 2.28 26.55 -28.36
N SER A 19 2.72 27.34 -29.35
CA SER A 19 4.15 27.53 -29.64
C SER A 19 4.91 28.12 -28.44
N CYS A 20 4.36 29.13 -27.75
CA CYS A 20 4.96 29.70 -26.55
C CYS A 20 5.05 28.68 -25.41
N SER A 21 4.01 27.87 -25.22
CA SER A 21 3.99 26.82 -24.18
C SER A 21 5.03 25.74 -24.46
N VAL A 22 5.18 25.33 -25.73
CA VAL A 22 6.19 24.35 -26.16
C VAL A 22 7.59 24.92 -25.98
N ILE A 23 7.83 26.17 -26.39
CA ILE A 23 9.12 26.85 -26.18
C ILE A 23 9.45 26.93 -24.70
N TYR A 24 8.49 27.33 -23.86
CA TYR A 24 8.67 27.36 -22.40
C TYR A 24 9.02 25.97 -21.85
N MET A 25 8.32 24.92 -22.27
CA MET A 25 8.62 23.54 -21.86
C MET A 25 10.03 23.11 -22.27
N ILE A 26 10.47 23.44 -23.49
CA ILE A 26 11.82 23.13 -24.00
C ILE A 26 12.87 23.87 -23.18
N VAL A 27 12.71 25.18 -22.94
CA VAL A 27 13.64 25.98 -22.15
C VAL A 27 13.73 25.46 -20.72
N ASN A 28 12.60 25.13 -20.10
CA ASN A 28 12.54 24.57 -18.76
C ASN A 28 13.22 23.19 -18.69
N ASP A 29 12.99 22.31 -19.67
CA ASP A 29 13.66 21.01 -19.76
C ASP A 29 15.17 21.16 -19.95
N MET A 30 15.61 22.07 -20.82
CA MET A 30 17.04 22.38 -20.99
C MET A 30 17.67 22.91 -19.69
N TYR A 31 17.00 23.82 -18.99
CA TYR A 31 17.44 24.31 -17.69
C TYR A 31 17.56 23.18 -16.67
N ASN A 32 16.54 22.32 -16.57
CA ASN A 32 16.53 21.17 -15.66
C ASN A 32 17.61 20.14 -15.99
N LYS A 33 17.85 19.84 -17.27
CA LYS A 33 18.96 18.98 -17.72
C LYS A 33 20.32 19.55 -17.35
N ARG A 34 20.55 20.85 -17.58
CA ARG A 34 21.79 21.54 -17.17
C ARG A 34 21.97 21.49 -15.65
N HIS A 35 20.90 21.72 -14.89
CA HIS A 35 20.94 21.60 -13.43
C HIS A 35 21.29 20.18 -12.99
N LYS A 36 20.65 19.15 -13.57
CA LYS A 36 20.90 17.75 -13.27
C LYS A 36 22.35 17.35 -13.55
N ARG A 37 22.92 17.78 -14.68
CA ARG A 37 24.35 17.58 -14.99
C ARG A 37 25.25 18.21 -13.91
N LYS A 38 24.98 19.47 -13.54
CA LYS A 38 25.72 20.16 -12.46
C LYS A 38 25.61 19.46 -11.09
N VAL A 39 24.54 18.70 -10.84
CA VAL A 39 24.40 17.87 -9.63
C VAL A 39 25.21 16.57 -9.78
N GLN A 40 25.18 15.94 -10.95
CA GLN A 40 25.98 14.74 -11.25
C GLN A 40 27.49 14.99 -11.18
N ASP A 41 27.95 16.18 -11.58
CA ASP A 41 29.36 16.58 -11.44
C ASP A 41 29.83 16.57 -9.97
N LEU A 42 28.89 16.65 -9.02
CA LEU A 42 29.17 16.59 -7.59
C LEU A 42 29.20 15.15 -7.03
N ASP A 43 28.84 14.14 -7.83
CA ASP A 43 28.74 12.75 -7.37
C ASP A 43 30.08 12.20 -6.88
N ASN A 44 31.16 12.48 -7.62
CA ASN A 44 32.51 12.02 -7.28
C ASN A 44 33.24 12.91 -6.26
N THR A 45 32.65 14.04 -5.87
CA THR A 45 33.27 15.01 -4.95
C THR A 45 32.43 15.18 -3.69
N PHE A 46 31.41 16.03 -3.74
CA PHE A 46 30.62 16.40 -2.57
C PHE A 46 29.74 15.27 -2.06
N LYS A 47 29.07 14.53 -2.95
CA LYS A 47 28.25 13.38 -2.56
C LYS A 47 29.10 12.28 -1.92
N LYS A 48 30.25 11.96 -2.53
CA LYS A 48 31.21 10.99 -1.99
C LYS A 48 31.71 11.38 -0.60
N GLU A 49 31.95 12.67 -0.37
CA GLU A 49 32.34 13.19 0.95
C GLU A 49 31.21 12.99 2.00
N ILE A 50 29.95 13.25 1.64
CA ILE A 50 28.82 13.00 2.54
C ILE A 50 28.67 11.51 2.86
N LEU A 51 28.75 10.65 1.84
CA LEU A 51 28.69 9.20 2.03
C LEU A 51 29.82 8.69 2.93
N LYS A 52 31.04 9.24 2.77
CA LYS A 52 32.17 8.94 3.65
C LYS A 52 31.88 9.35 5.09
N GLN A 53 31.35 10.55 5.32
CA GLN A 53 30.98 11.03 6.65
C GLN A 53 29.91 10.15 7.32
N LEU A 54 28.89 9.73 6.54
CA LEU A 54 27.87 8.78 7.01
C LEU A 54 28.46 7.41 7.38
N GLU A 55 29.39 6.91 6.57
CA GLU A 55 30.09 5.65 6.84
C GLU A 55 31.03 5.76 8.04
N ASP A 56 31.64 6.92 8.26
CA ASP A 56 32.45 7.20 9.45
C ASP A 56 31.57 7.17 10.72
N ILE A 57 30.36 7.76 10.70
CA ILE A 57 29.39 7.62 11.82
C ILE A 57 29.04 6.15 12.05
N LYS A 58 28.75 5.41 10.97
CA LYS A 58 28.41 3.98 11.05
C LYS A 58 29.53 3.16 11.70
N ASN A 59 30.77 3.52 11.42
CA ASN A 59 31.98 2.92 12.01
C ASN A 59 32.37 3.54 13.37
N LYS A 60 31.47 4.27 14.03
CA LYS A 60 31.68 4.92 15.33
C LYS A 60 32.86 5.90 15.38
N LYS A 61 33.24 6.48 14.24
CA LYS A 61 34.24 7.54 14.18
C LYS A 61 33.57 8.90 14.40
N ASN A 62 34.29 9.81 15.05
CA ASN A 62 33.82 11.17 15.27
C ASN A 62 33.92 11.98 13.97
N ILE A 63 32.83 12.63 13.58
CA ILE A 63 32.88 13.68 12.55
C ILE A 63 33.32 14.98 13.21
N THR A 64 34.31 15.65 12.62
CA THR A 64 34.79 16.94 13.11
C THR A 64 33.77 18.05 12.83
N LYS A 65 33.75 19.08 13.69
CA LYS A 65 32.93 20.29 13.46
C LYS A 65 33.24 20.95 12.11
N ILE A 66 34.48 20.89 11.66
CA ILE A 66 34.94 21.44 10.37
C ILE A 66 34.24 20.73 9.21
N ASN A 67 34.13 19.40 9.25
CA ASN A 67 33.46 18.62 8.20
C ASN A 67 31.96 18.94 8.12
N ILE A 68 31.30 19.09 9.28
CA ILE A 68 29.90 19.50 9.34
C ILE A 68 29.71 20.91 8.77
N GLU A 69 30.55 21.87 9.18
CA GLU A 69 30.45 23.26 8.72
C GLU A 69 30.74 23.41 7.22
N TYR A 70 31.64 22.59 6.68
CA TYR A 70 31.85 22.48 5.24
C TYR A 70 30.55 22.12 4.50
N VAL A 71 29.84 21.08 4.96
CA VAL A 71 28.57 20.66 4.35
C VAL A 71 27.51 21.75 4.52
N ARG A 72 27.36 22.33 5.73
CA ARG A 72 26.42 23.42 6.02
C ARG A 72 26.58 24.60 5.07
N ASN A 73 27.82 24.99 4.75
CA ASN A 73 28.06 26.09 3.82
C ASN A 73 27.77 25.74 2.36
N LYS A 74 28.04 24.50 1.93
CA LYS A 74 27.76 24.08 0.55
C LYS A 74 26.26 23.96 0.27
N ILE A 75 25.48 23.38 1.18
CA ILE A 75 24.04 23.11 0.96
C ILE A 75 23.18 24.39 0.88
N LYS A 76 23.73 25.57 1.18
CA LYS A 76 23.11 26.87 0.86
C LYS A 76 22.81 27.03 -0.64
N LYS A 77 23.59 26.38 -1.51
CA LYS A 77 23.41 26.39 -2.98
C LYS A 77 22.57 25.20 -3.43
N ARG A 78 21.54 25.43 -4.26
CA ARG A 78 20.57 24.42 -4.73
C ARG A 78 21.21 23.11 -5.23
N ARG A 79 22.20 23.17 -6.13
CA ARG A 79 22.86 21.96 -6.67
C ARG A 79 23.55 21.10 -5.60
N TYR A 80 24.14 21.71 -4.58
CA TYR A 80 24.78 20.98 -3.48
C TYR A 80 23.74 20.40 -2.54
N LYS A 81 22.63 21.11 -2.32
CA LYS A 81 21.49 20.59 -1.57
C LYS A 81 20.89 19.34 -2.22
N ASP A 82 20.67 19.37 -3.54
CA ASP A 82 20.17 18.20 -4.27
C ASP A 82 21.19 17.05 -4.25
N SER A 83 22.49 17.34 -4.36
CA SER A 83 23.55 16.34 -4.19
C SER A 83 23.58 15.74 -2.76
N PHE A 84 23.31 16.56 -1.74
CA PHE A 84 23.18 16.12 -0.35
C PHE A 84 21.99 15.18 -0.17
N HIS A 85 20.82 15.53 -0.72
CA HIS A 85 19.65 14.65 -0.70
C HIS A 85 19.93 13.33 -1.43
N ASN A 86 20.58 13.38 -2.59
CA ASN A 86 20.98 12.17 -3.33
C ASN A 86 21.90 11.25 -2.51
N ALA A 87 22.82 11.82 -1.73
CA ALA A 87 23.67 11.04 -0.81
C ALA A 87 22.82 10.33 0.26
N LEU A 88 21.88 11.05 0.89
CA LEU A 88 20.98 10.47 1.89
C LEU A 88 20.08 9.38 1.30
N PHE A 89 19.48 9.62 0.13
CA PHE A 89 18.65 8.64 -0.57
C PHE A 89 19.43 7.37 -0.88
N GLU A 90 20.67 7.50 -1.36
CA GLU A 90 21.52 6.36 -1.67
C GLU A 90 21.89 5.56 -0.41
N PHE A 91 22.32 6.26 0.63
CA PHE A 91 22.72 5.63 1.89
C PHE A 91 21.54 4.95 2.59
N ASN A 92 20.34 5.52 2.52
CA ASN A 92 19.11 4.97 3.10
C ASN A 92 18.52 3.78 2.32
N LYS A 93 19.07 3.40 1.16
CA LYS A 93 18.66 2.17 0.47
C LYS A 93 18.86 0.94 1.36
N ASP A 94 19.90 0.95 2.19
CA ASP A 94 20.08 -0.04 3.26
C ASP A 94 19.33 0.40 4.52
N TYR A 95 18.42 -0.45 4.98
CA TYR A 95 17.62 -0.22 6.18
C TYR A 95 18.48 -0.03 7.44
N ASN A 96 19.61 -0.74 7.54
CA ASN A 96 20.50 -0.68 8.70
C ASN A 96 21.16 0.70 8.86
N ASN A 97 21.17 1.49 7.79
CA ASN A 97 21.78 2.81 7.76
C ASN A 97 20.90 3.92 8.35
N HIS A 98 19.59 3.70 8.49
CA HIS A 98 18.63 4.75 8.85
C HIS A 98 18.94 5.41 10.21
N LYS A 99 19.42 4.64 11.19
CA LYS A 99 19.83 5.16 12.49
C LYS A 99 21.02 6.11 12.39
N TYR A 100 21.95 5.87 11.47
CA TYR A 100 23.12 6.74 11.26
C TYR A 100 22.73 7.99 10.49
N THR A 101 21.81 7.88 9.53
CA THR A 101 21.22 9.05 8.86
C THR A 101 20.56 9.98 9.86
N LYS A 102 19.81 9.46 10.83
CA LYS A 102 19.23 10.28 11.91
C LYS A 102 20.29 11.04 12.71
N ILE A 103 21.38 10.38 13.08
CA ILE A 103 22.51 11.00 13.81
C ILE A 103 23.15 12.10 12.97
N TYR A 104 23.42 11.83 11.69
CA TYR A 104 24.03 12.80 10.78
C TYR A 104 23.12 14.00 10.51
N ALA A 105 21.84 13.76 10.21
CA ALA A 105 20.85 14.77 9.88
C ALA A 105 20.61 15.77 11.04
N LYS A 106 20.83 15.34 12.30
CA LYS A 106 20.70 16.21 13.48
C LYS A 106 21.61 17.45 13.40
N ASN A 107 22.75 17.35 12.72
CA ASN A 107 23.66 18.48 12.51
C ASN A 107 23.12 19.57 11.56
N PHE A 108 21.99 19.31 10.89
CA PHE A 108 21.36 20.18 9.91
C PHE A 108 19.90 20.49 10.27
N GLU A 109 19.47 20.14 11.49
CA GLU A 109 18.09 20.25 11.96
C GLU A 109 17.57 21.69 11.87
N ASP A 110 18.38 22.68 12.25
CA ASP A 110 18.04 24.11 12.15
C ASP A 110 17.77 24.55 10.70
N ILE A 111 18.58 24.07 9.75
CA ILE A 111 18.40 24.37 8.32
C ILE A 111 17.10 23.74 7.82
N ILE A 112 16.85 22.47 8.17
CA ILE A 112 15.63 21.75 7.79
C ILE A 112 14.38 22.45 8.35
N ILE A 113 14.41 22.86 9.63
CA ILE A 113 13.30 23.57 10.28
C ILE A 113 13.02 24.91 9.59
N ASN A 114 14.06 25.67 9.23
CA ASN A 114 13.91 26.94 8.53
C ASN A 114 13.28 26.75 7.13
N GLU A 115 13.64 25.67 6.44
CA GLU A 115 13.06 25.34 5.13
C GLU A 115 11.58 24.98 5.20
N ILE A 116 11.17 24.12 6.14
CA ILE A 116 9.75 23.76 6.29
C ILE A 116 8.91 24.96 6.72
N LYS A 117 9.45 25.86 7.56
CA LYS A 117 8.79 27.13 7.93
C LYS A 117 8.56 28.02 6.70
N ALA A 118 9.57 28.16 5.83
CA ALA A 118 9.44 28.93 4.59
C ALA A 118 8.47 28.29 3.57
N CYS A 119 8.16 26.99 3.70
CA CYS A 119 7.30 26.28 2.77
C CYS A 119 5.83 26.17 3.21
N LYS A 120 5.47 26.59 4.44
CA LYS A 120 4.10 26.48 4.96
C LYS A 120 3.04 27.12 4.04
N ARG A 121 3.37 28.25 3.40
CA ARG A 121 2.45 29.02 2.53
C ARG A 121 2.58 28.69 1.03
N LYS A 122 3.42 27.72 0.66
CA LYS A 122 3.64 27.35 -0.74
C LYS A 122 2.59 26.36 -1.24
N ASP A 123 2.57 26.16 -2.56
CA ASP A 123 1.71 25.17 -3.21
C ASP A 123 2.00 23.73 -2.77
N ASP A 124 1.08 22.83 -3.11
CA ASP A 124 1.15 21.41 -2.74
C ASP A 124 2.31 20.66 -3.40
N ILE A 125 2.82 21.13 -4.54
CA ILE A 125 3.95 20.50 -5.24
C ILE A 125 5.22 20.71 -4.40
N ILE A 126 5.44 21.94 -3.96
CA ILE A 126 6.60 22.27 -3.13
C ILE A 126 6.49 21.57 -1.78
N LYS A 127 5.30 21.58 -1.15
CA LYS A 127 5.08 20.81 0.09
C LYS A 127 5.37 19.32 -0.10
N SER A 128 4.92 18.72 -1.19
CA SER A 128 5.14 17.30 -1.49
C SER A 128 6.64 16.94 -1.55
N TYR A 129 7.45 17.80 -2.18
CA TYR A 129 8.90 17.63 -2.21
C TYR A 129 9.51 17.63 -0.80
N TYR A 130 9.16 18.60 0.04
CA TYR A 130 9.69 18.68 1.41
C TYR A 130 9.18 17.54 2.31
N VAL A 131 7.90 17.16 2.19
CA VAL A 131 7.34 16.01 2.92
C VAL A 131 8.12 14.74 2.60
N MET A 132 8.47 14.51 1.34
CA MET A 132 9.30 13.38 0.92
C MET A 132 10.69 13.43 1.56
N LEU A 133 11.35 14.59 1.56
CA LEU A 133 12.68 14.76 2.16
C LEU A 133 12.70 14.52 3.67
N LEU A 134 11.67 14.97 4.39
CA LEU A 134 11.55 14.76 5.83
C LEU A 134 11.63 13.27 6.21
N GLY A 135 11.06 12.40 5.36
CA GLY A 135 11.14 10.94 5.52
C GLY A 135 12.56 10.38 5.40
N GLU A 136 13.44 11.06 4.65
CA GLU A 136 14.83 10.64 4.47
C GLU A 136 15.78 11.13 5.56
N TYR A 137 15.47 12.28 6.16
CA TYR A 137 16.29 12.79 7.27
C TYR A 137 16.16 11.95 8.54
N LYS A 138 15.08 11.16 8.68
CA LYS A 138 14.80 10.32 9.87
C LYS A 138 14.70 11.10 11.18
N LEU A 139 14.51 12.41 11.11
CA LEU A 139 14.38 13.29 12.26
C LEU A 139 12.94 13.28 12.79
N SER A 140 12.82 13.29 14.11
CA SER A 140 11.55 13.40 14.83
C SER A 140 11.66 14.51 15.85
N ASN A 141 11.03 15.65 15.56
CA ASN A 141 10.86 16.79 16.45
C ASN A 141 9.46 17.39 16.25
N ILE A 142 9.07 18.30 17.14
CA ILE A 142 7.72 18.86 17.18
C ILE A 142 7.40 19.64 15.89
N GLU A 143 8.34 20.41 15.35
CA GLU A 143 8.13 21.20 14.13
C GLU A 143 7.92 20.34 12.89
N ILE A 144 8.65 19.24 12.76
CA ILE A 144 8.49 18.24 11.69
C ILE A 144 7.15 17.54 11.86
N LYS A 145 6.79 17.13 13.09
CA LYS A 145 5.49 16.52 13.38
C LYS A 145 4.36 17.44 12.94
N ASP A 146 4.39 18.71 13.35
CA ASP A 146 3.35 19.69 13.05
C ASP A 146 3.27 19.98 11.56
N PHE A 147 4.41 20.08 10.87
CA PHE A 147 4.42 20.28 9.42
C PHE A 147 3.79 19.09 8.69
N LEU A 148 4.17 17.86 9.04
CA LEU A 148 3.60 16.64 8.44
C LEU A 148 2.12 16.49 8.79
N TYR A 149 1.70 16.86 10.00
CA TYR A 149 0.31 16.82 10.42
C TYR A 149 -0.55 17.81 9.63
N ASN A 150 -0.04 19.02 9.40
CA ASN A 150 -0.70 19.99 8.51
C ASN A 150 -0.84 19.46 7.08
N CYS A 151 0.15 18.71 6.57
CA CYS A 151 0.06 18.08 5.25
C CYS A 151 -0.97 16.93 5.22
N LEU A 152 -1.16 16.23 6.33
CA LEU A 152 -2.21 15.23 6.54
C LEU A 152 -3.61 15.87 6.57
N ASN A 153 -3.72 17.10 7.10
CA ASN A 153 -4.95 17.87 7.14
C ASN A 153 -5.19 18.71 5.87
N THR A 154 -4.97 18.12 4.70
CA THR A 154 -5.25 18.78 3.42
C THR A 154 -6.31 18.01 2.63
N ASN A 155 -6.92 18.68 1.64
CA ASN A 155 -7.84 18.02 0.70
C ASN A 155 -7.09 17.17 -0.34
N SER A 156 -5.79 17.42 -0.53
CA SER A 156 -4.93 16.66 -1.45
C SER A 156 -4.66 15.23 -0.94
N THR A 157 -5.26 14.24 -1.58
CA THR A 157 -5.01 12.81 -1.28
C THR A 157 -3.53 12.44 -1.46
N GLN A 158 -2.86 13.04 -2.45
CA GLN A 158 -1.43 12.84 -2.69
C GLN A 158 -0.61 13.34 -1.49
N LEU A 159 -0.88 14.55 -1.01
CA LEU A 159 -0.13 15.14 0.09
C LEU A 159 -0.36 14.38 1.41
N ARG A 160 -1.60 13.92 1.67
CA ARG A 160 -1.89 13.04 2.83
C ARG A 160 -1.11 11.72 2.76
N THR A 161 -1.11 11.08 1.60
CA THR A 161 -0.40 9.82 1.38
C THR A 161 1.12 10.00 1.56
N LEU A 162 1.68 11.08 1.04
CA LEU A 162 3.08 11.42 1.22
C LEU A 162 3.44 11.72 2.69
N ALA A 163 2.55 12.41 3.42
CA ALA A 163 2.76 12.70 4.84
C ALA A 163 2.83 11.41 5.66
N LEU A 164 1.88 10.49 5.47
CA LEU A 164 1.91 9.17 6.10
C LEU A 164 3.16 8.37 5.71
N LYS A 165 3.52 8.37 4.42
CA LYS A 165 4.73 7.69 3.92
C LYS A 165 6.00 8.25 4.57
N SER A 166 6.08 9.56 4.73
CA SER A 166 7.19 10.26 5.39
C SER A 166 7.28 9.87 6.86
N VAL A 167 6.16 9.87 7.59
CA VAL A 167 6.11 9.42 8.99
C VAL A 167 6.54 7.95 9.13
N SER A 168 6.08 7.06 8.25
CA SER A 168 6.54 5.67 8.24
C SER A 168 8.04 5.54 8.03
N LYS A 169 8.61 6.35 7.12
CA LYS A 169 10.05 6.40 6.88
C LYS A 169 10.84 6.98 8.05
N ILE A 170 10.31 7.98 8.77
CA ILE A 170 10.93 8.52 9.99
C ILE A 170 11.03 7.43 11.06
N GLY A 171 10.08 6.50 11.10
CA GLY A 171 10.11 5.35 12.00
C GLY A 171 9.76 5.70 13.46
N ASN A 172 9.19 6.89 13.70
CA ASN A 172 8.67 7.26 15.01
C ASN A 172 7.27 6.64 15.18
N LEU A 173 7.13 5.75 16.15
CA LEU A 173 5.91 4.99 16.42
C LEU A 173 4.74 5.92 16.75
N ASP A 174 4.95 6.85 17.69
CA ASP A 174 3.89 7.73 18.19
C ASP A 174 3.35 8.62 17.07
N TYR A 175 4.22 9.03 16.13
CA TYR A 175 3.79 9.83 14.99
C TYR A 175 2.86 9.00 14.09
N LEU A 176 3.27 7.78 13.73
CA LEU A 176 2.47 6.94 12.85
C LEU A 176 1.11 6.60 13.48
N ILE A 177 1.11 6.22 14.76
CA ILE A 177 -0.12 5.93 15.50
C ILE A 177 -1.08 7.11 15.53
N ASN A 178 -0.59 8.30 15.89
CA ASN A 178 -1.43 9.50 15.96
C ASN A 178 -1.98 9.89 14.57
N PHE A 179 -1.20 9.67 13.51
CA PHE A 179 -1.62 10.00 12.16
C PHE A 179 -2.66 8.99 11.63
N ILE A 180 -2.52 7.71 11.95
CA ILE A 180 -3.52 6.68 11.63
C ILE A 180 -4.85 7.01 12.33
N ARG A 181 -4.81 7.34 13.63
CA ARG A 181 -5.99 7.80 14.39
C ARG A 181 -6.63 9.01 13.73
N TYR A 182 -5.85 10.04 13.41
CA TYR A 182 -6.37 11.23 12.74
C TYR A 182 -7.09 10.93 11.41
N ILE A 183 -6.48 10.10 10.56
CA ILE A 183 -7.07 9.68 9.28
C ILE A 183 -8.40 8.95 9.51
N SER A 184 -8.43 8.08 10.53
CA SER A 184 -9.62 7.36 10.95
C SER A 184 -10.74 8.31 11.40
N ASP A 185 -10.45 9.15 12.40
CA ASP A 185 -11.45 9.99 13.07
C ASP A 185 -12.07 11.01 12.10
N ASN A 186 -11.29 11.48 11.12
CA ASN A 186 -11.71 12.49 10.16
C ASN A 186 -12.16 11.90 8.81
N GLY A 187 -12.26 10.56 8.69
CA GLY A 187 -12.68 9.89 7.46
C GLY A 187 -11.84 10.27 6.23
N LYS A 188 -10.55 10.57 6.41
CA LYS A 188 -9.71 11.08 5.32
C LYS A 188 -9.34 9.94 4.39
N TYR A 189 -9.83 9.99 3.15
CA TYR A 189 -9.54 8.95 2.17
C TYR A 189 -8.03 8.79 1.90
N VAL A 190 -7.56 7.55 1.94
CA VAL A 190 -6.24 7.08 1.48
C VAL A 190 -6.48 5.76 0.76
N ASN A 191 -5.86 5.57 -0.40
CA ASN A 191 -5.99 4.30 -1.12
C ASN A 191 -5.49 3.12 -0.27
N ASN A 192 -6.30 2.07 -0.12
CA ASN A 192 -6.00 0.95 0.77
C ASN A 192 -4.65 0.29 0.49
N LYS A 193 -4.30 0.06 -0.78
CA LYS A 193 -3.01 -0.54 -1.14
C LYS A 193 -1.84 0.35 -0.70
N MET A 194 -1.94 1.65 -0.96
CA MET A 194 -0.92 2.61 -0.53
C MET A 194 -0.81 2.66 1.00
N PHE A 195 -1.94 2.59 1.72
CA PHE A 195 -1.92 2.60 3.18
C PHE A 195 -1.25 1.34 3.75
N ILE A 196 -1.56 0.17 3.19
CA ILE A 196 -0.89 -1.09 3.56
C ILE A 196 0.62 -0.98 3.30
N ASP A 197 1.04 -0.48 2.12
CA ASP A 197 2.45 -0.29 1.78
C ASP A 197 3.15 0.67 2.75
N ILE A 198 2.47 1.72 3.19
CA ILE A 198 2.97 2.69 4.18
C ILE A 198 3.18 2.02 5.55
N ILE A 199 2.24 1.20 6.03
CA ILE A 199 2.38 0.47 7.29
C ILE A 199 3.53 -0.54 7.18
N ASN A 200 3.61 -1.27 6.06
CA ASN A 200 4.67 -2.25 5.78
C ASN A 200 6.08 -1.65 5.77
N MET A 201 6.22 -0.43 5.23
CA MET A 201 7.48 0.29 5.13
C MET A 201 7.89 0.99 6.44
N PHE A 202 7.13 0.86 7.52
CA PHE A 202 7.49 1.48 8.80
C PHE A 202 8.91 1.09 9.22
N CYS A 203 9.74 2.12 9.42
CA CYS A 203 11.17 1.95 9.70
C CYS A 203 11.52 1.85 11.20
N GLY A 204 10.51 1.87 12.07
CA GLY A 204 10.69 1.62 13.50
C GLY A 204 10.51 0.15 13.87
N ASN A 205 10.24 -0.12 15.14
CA ASN A 205 9.97 -1.48 15.61
C ASN A 205 8.59 -1.96 15.12
N LYS A 206 8.57 -2.82 14.09
CA LYS A 206 7.34 -3.37 13.49
C LYS A 206 6.50 -4.18 14.48
N ASN A 207 7.12 -4.96 15.37
CA ASN A 207 6.39 -5.72 16.38
C ASN A 207 5.67 -4.79 17.36
N LEU A 208 6.32 -3.70 17.76
CA LEU A 208 5.70 -2.70 18.62
C LEU A 208 4.59 -1.93 17.89
N LEU A 209 4.77 -1.62 16.60
CA LEU A 209 3.72 -1.06 15.75
C LEU A 209 2.48 -1.96 15.73
N ASN A 210 2.64 -3.23 15.38
CA ASN A 210 1.53 -4.18 15.29
C ASN A 210 0.81 -4.36 16.64
N LYS A 211 1.55 -4.42 17.76
CA LYS A 211 0.97 -4.41 19.11
C LYS A 211 0.15 -3.16 19.41
N ASN A 212 0.54 -1.99 18.89
CA ASN A 212 -0.24 -0.77 19.03
C ASN A 212 -1.45 -0.74 18.10
N LEU A 213 -1.30 -1.19 16.85
CA LEU A 213 -2.40 -1.27 15.88
C LEU A 213 -3.55 -2.12 16.41
N ILE A 214 -3.27 -3.29 17.01
CA ILE A 214 -4.34 -4.13 17.58
C ILE A 214 -4.96 -3.50 18.84
N LYS A 215 -4.17 -2.82 19.68
CA LYS A 215 -4.67 -2.14 20.89
C LYS A 215 -5.67 -1.02 20.58
N MET A 216 -5.40 -0.21 19.56
CA MET A 216 -6.31 0.87 19.17
C MET A 216 -7.37 0.45 18.15
N PHE A 217 -7.41 -0.82 17.76
CA PHE A 217 -8.19 -1.28 16.62
C PHE A 217 -9.67 -0.89 16.70
N ASN A 218 -10.29 -1.07 17.87
CA ASN A 218 -11.70 -0.77 18.10
C ASN A 218 -12.03 0.73 18.12
N GLU A 219 -11.02 1.59 18.26
CA GLU A 219 -11.18 3.04 18.21
C GLU A 219 -11.17 3.57 16.77
N LEU A 220 -10.79 2.74 15.81
CA LEU A 220 -10.65 3.12 14.41
C LEU A 220 -11.92 2.86 13.61
N ASN A 221 -12.13 3.63 12.55
CA ASN A 221 -13.20 3.41 11.60
C ASN A 221 -12.97 2.12 10.79
N TYR A 222 -14.05 1.60 10.20
CA TYR A 222 -14.02 0.30 9.54
C TYR A 222 -13.10 0.26 8.30
N GLU A 223 -12.85 1.40 7.64
CA GLU A 223 -11.94 1.48 6.48
C GLU A 223 -10.48 1.25 6.90
N VAL A 224 -10.05 1.88 8.00
CA VAL A 224 -8.70 1.69 8.56
C VAL A 224 -8.56 0.31 9.20
N GLN A 225 -9.59 -0.19 9.87
CA GLN A 225 -9.61 -1.56 10.41
C GLN A 225 -9.34 -2.62 9.32
N LYS A 226 -10.01 -2.51 8.17
CA LYS A 226 -9.75 -3.38 7.00
C LYS A 226 -8.28 -3.35 6.57
N VAL A 227 -7.71 -2.15 6.44
CA VAL A 227 -6.30 -1.95 6.06
C VAL A 227 -5.36 -2.65 7.04
N ILE A 228 -5.63 -2.54 8.35
CA ILE A 228 -4.82 -3.16 9.40
C ILE A 228 -4.93 -4.69 9.34
N ILE A 229 -6.13 -5.25 9.14
CA ILE A 229 -6.31 -6.70 9.00
C ILE A 229 -5.58 -7.22 7.75
N GLU A 230 -5.67 -6.50 6.64
CA GLU A 230 -4.98 -6.88 5.41
C GLU A 230 -3.45 -6.84 5.59
N HIS A 231 -2.94 -5.84 6.31
CA HIS A 231 -1.54 -5.79 6.75
C HIS A 231 -1.16 -7.01 7.61
N PHE A 232 -1.99 -7.36 8.60
CA PHE A 232 -1.76 -8.55 9.43
C PHE A 232 -1.75 -9.85 8.63
N LYS A 233 -2.67 -10.00 7.68
CA LYS A 233 -2.74 -11.15 6.77
C LYS A 233 -1.51 -11.25 5.89
N ASN A 234 -1.14 -10.17 5.20
CA ASN A 234 -0.04 -10.14 4.24
C ASN A 234 1.32 -10.43 4.89
N ASN A 235 1.47 -10.07 6.18
CA ASN A 235 2.67 -10.33 6.96
C ASN A 235 2.57 -11.55 7.89
N LYS A 236 1.48 -12.33 7.81
CA LYS A 236 1.22 -13.53 8.63
C LYS A 236 1.40 -13.30 10.14
N ILE A 237 0.92 -12.15 10.63
CA ILE A 237 1.05 -11.77 12.04
C ILE A 237 0.05 -12.61 12.84
N ASP A 238 0.53 -13.60 13.60
CA ASP A 238 -0.30 -14.66 14.19
C ASP A 238 -0.77 -14.37 15.62
N TYR A 239 0.00 -13.62 16.41
CA TYR A 239 -0.32 -13.33 17.81
C TYR A 239 -1.57 -12.45 18.00
N VAL A 240 -2.10 -11.85 16.92
CA VAL A 240 -3.37 -11.09 16.94
C VAL A 240 -4.59 -11.97 16.68
N LYS A 241 -4.41 -13.27 16.42
CA LYS A 241 -5.51 -14.19 16.03
C LYS A 241 -6.63 -14.26 17.06
N LEU A 242 -6.33 -14.19 18.36
CA LEU A 242 -7.33 -14.23 19.42
C LEU A 242 -8.18 -12.95 19.45
N ASP A 243 -7.54 -11.79 19.29
CA ASP A 243 -8.25 -10.50 19.20
C ASP A 243 -9.21 -10.50 18.00
N LEU A 244 -8.72 -10.92 16.82
CA LEU A 244 -9.53 -10.98 15.60
C LEU A 244 -10.65 -12.04 15.70
N LEU A 245 -10.41 -13.18 16.36
CA LEU A 245 -11.45 -14.18 16.62
C LEU A 245 -12.59 -13.60 17.47
N ASN A 246 -12.25 -12.87 18.53
CA ASN A 246 -13.25 -12.23 19.40
C ASN A 246 -14.06 -11.18 18.64
N MET A 247 -13.42 -10.41 17.76
CA MET A 247 -14.10 -9.47 16.89
C MET A 247 -15.01 -10.16 15.86
N LEU A 248 -14.61 -11.31 15.32
CA LEU A 248 -15.46 -12.08 14.41
C LEU A 248 -16.75 -12.55 15.10
N LYS A 249 -16.65 -12.98 16.37
CA LYS A 249 -17.79 -13.41 17.20
C LYS A 249 -18.72 -12.26 17.60
N SER A 250 -18.18 -11.05 17.77
CA SER A 250 -18.95 -9.88 18.20
C SER A 250 -20.00 -9.48 17.15
N GLU A 251 -21.23 -9.25 17.59
CA GLU A 251 -22.32 -8.76 16.74
C GLU A 251 -22.09 -7.31 16.27
N ASN A 252 -21.41 -6.50 17.09
CA ASN A 252 -21.16 -5.08 16.82
C ASN A 252 -20.06 -4.83 15.78
N THR A 253 -19.35 -5.88 15.33
CA THR A 253 -18.28 -5.73 14.34
C THR A 253 -18.88 -5.51 12.94
N HIS A 254 -18.43 -4.43 12.29
CA HIS A 254 -18.86 -4.06 10.94
C HIS A 254 -18.66 -5.21 9.93
N LYS A 255 -19.60 -5.37 8.99
CA LYS A 255 -19.62 -6.46 8.00
C LYS A 255 -18.29 -6.64 7.27
N GLU A 256 -17.80 -5.55 6.68
CA GLU A 256 -16.54 -5.49 5.94
C GLU A 256 -15.31 -5.91 6.77
N VAL A 257 -15.34 -5.63 8.07
CA VAL A 257 -14.28 -6.00 9.00
C VAL A 257 -14.33 -7.51 9.26
N LYS A 258 -15.51 -8.07 9.49
CA LYS A 258 -15.70 -9.53 9.59
C LYS A 258 -15.23 -10.26 8.32
N ILE A 259 -15.59 -9.76 7.14
CA ILE A 259 -15.13 -10.33 5.85
C ILE A 259 -13.60 -10.33 5.78
N SER A 260 -12.96 -9.23 6.20
CA SER A 260 -11.49 -9.12 6.23
C SER A 260 -10.86 -10.07 7.23
N ILE A 261 -11.48 -10.26 8.41
CA ILE A 261 -11.03 -11.23 9.42
C ILE A 261 -11.13 -12.67 8.90
N ILE A 262 -12.22 -13.02 8.20
CA ILE A 262 -12.37 -14.34 7.58
C ILE A 262 -11.24 -14.58 6.58
N LYS A 263 -10.94 -13.59 5.72
CA LYS A 263 -9.80 -13.66 4.79
C LYS A 263 -8.45 -13.77 5.50
N TYR A 264 -8.28 -13.12 6.64
CA TYR A 264 -7.07 -13.28 7.47
C TYR A 264 -6.87 -14.73 7.90
N PHE A 265 -7.94 -15.39 8.34
CA PHE A 265 -7.92 -16.79 8.77
C PHE A 265 -7.73 -17.80 7.63
N ALA A 266 -7.84 -17.41 6.36
CA ALA A 266 -7.41 -18.24 5.23
C ALA A 266 -5.88 -18.44 5.22
N VAL A 267 -5.13 -17.40 5.63
CA VAL A 267 -3.66 -17.40 5.64
C VAL A 267 -3.11 -17.82 7.00
N VAL A 268 -3.66 -17.27 8.08
CA VAL A 268 -3.28 -17.63 9.46
C VAL A 268 -4.31 -18.63 9.99
N LYS A 269 -4.08 -19.91 9.70
CA LYS A 269 -5.04 -20.97 10.03
C LYS A 269 -5.21 -21.09 11.55
N TYR A 270 -6.46 -21.19 12.00
CA TYR A 270 -6.78 -21.36 13.42
C TYR A 270 -8.04 -22.23 13.57
N LYS A 271 -7.96 -23.30 14.38
CA LYS A 271 -9.00 -24.34 14.46
C LYS A 271 -10.34 -23.77 14.93
N GLU A 272 -10.31 -22.90 15.92
CA GLU A 272 -11.48 -22.26 16.49
C GLU A 272 -12.10 -21.26 15.51
N ALA A 273 -11.29 -20.59 14.69
CA ALA A 273 -11.79 -19.75 13.61
C ALA A 273 -12.47 -20.58 12.51
N LYS A 274 -11.90 -21.73 12.15
CA LYS A 274 -12.49 -22.66 11.18
C LYS A 274 -13.92 -23.03 11.57
N GLN A 275 -14.16 -23.37 12.84
CA GLN A 275 -15.50 -23.76 13.29
C GLN A 275 -16.51 -22.61 13.10
N ILE A 276 -16.12 -21.39 13.48
CA ILE A 276 -16.97 -20.21 13.30
C ILE A 276 -17.24 -19.94 11.82
N ILE A 277 -16.23 -20.14 10.96
CA ILE A 277 -16.36 -19.96 9.51
C ILE A 277 -17.35 -20.99 8.91
N ILE A 278 -17.34 -22.22 9.41
CA ILE A 278 -18.33 -23.27 9.05
C ILE A 278 -19.74 -22.83 9.47
N ASP A 279 -19.90 -22.18 10.63
CA ASP A 279 -21.22 -21.67 11.03
C ASP A 279 -21.66 -20.51 10.11
N ILE A 280 -20.76 -19.57 9.82
CA ILE A 280 -21.03 -18.38 9.00
C ILE A 280 -21.37 -18.74 7.54
N ILE A 281 -20.89 -19.87 7.01
CA ILE A 281 -21.19 -20.28 5.63
C ILE A 281 -22.70 -20.57 5.41
N ASN A 282 -23.48 -20.73 6.49
CA ASN A 282 -24.94 -20.86 6.42
C ASN A 282 -25.67 -19.51 6.54
N SER A 283 -24.95 -18.38 6.54
CA SER A 283 -25.54 -17.04 6.63
C SER A 283 -26.48 -16.74 5.48
N LYS A 284 -27.53 -15.94 5.74
CA LYS A 284 -28.44 -15.43 4.70
C LYS A 284 -27.71 -14.53 3.70
N ASP A 285 -26.65 -13.87 4.13
CA ASP A 285 -25.85 -12.97 3.31
C ASP A 285 -24.89 -13.77 2.41
N TRP A 286 -25.05 -13.61 1.10
CA TRP A 286 -24.25 -14.35 0.12
C TRP A 286 -22.77 -13.96 0.17
N GLU A 287 -22.43 -12.72 0.55
CA GLU A 287 -21.03 -12.28 0.62
C GLU A 287 -20.26 -13.03 1.70
N TYR A 288 -20.90 -13.30 2.84
CA TYR A 288 -20.34 -14.14 3.89
C TYR A 288 -20.12 -15.58 3.41
N ARG A 289 -21.11 -16.16 2.74
CA ARG A 289 -20.98 -17.52 2.20
C ARG A 289 -19.85 -17.61 1.16
N THR A 290 -19.76 -16.63 0.26
CA THR A 290 -18.72 -16.54 -0.78
C THR A 290 -17.31 -16.45 -0.18
N VAL A 291 -17.09 -15.62 0.85
CA VAL A 291 -15.78 -15.50 1.49
C VAL A 291 -15.44 -16.73 2.34
N CYS A 292 -16.42 -17.32 3.03
CA CYS A 292 -16.22 -18.56 3.78
C CYS A 292 -15.85 -19.73 2.87
N ALA A 293 -16.54 -19.91 1.74
CA ALA A 293 -16.22 -20.95 0.76
C ALA A 293 -14.75 -20.84 0.30
N SER A 294 -14.33 -19.65 -0.12
CA SER A 294 -12.93 -19.40 -0.51
C SER A 294 -11.95 -19.68 0.63
N THR A 295 -12.31 -19.30 1.86
CA THR A 295 -11.46 -19.46 3.05
C THR A 295 -11.29 -20.92 3.44
N LEU A 296 -12.37 -21.71 3.44
CA LEU A 296 -12.36 -23.14 3.78
C LEU A 296 -11.50 -23.97 2.82
N GLY A 297 -11.35 -23.54 1.57
CA GLY A 297 -10.40 -24.16 0.64
C GLY A 297 -8.94 -24.15 1.11
N ASN A 298 -8.60 -23.26 2.06
CA ASN A 298 -7.26 -23.21 2.67
C ASN A 298 -7.14 -24.13 3.90
N TYR A 299 -8.24 -24.72 4.37
CA TYR A 299 -8.28 -25.65 5.49
C TYR A 299 -8.31 -27.08 4.96
N ASN A 300 -7.13 -27.71 4.86
CA ASN A 300 -6.94 -29.10 4.38
C ASN A 300 -7.52 -30.12 5.36
N SER A 301 -8.84 -30.26 5.40
CA SER A 301 -9.54 -31.23 6.25
C SER A 301 -10.80 -31.73 5.56
N GLU A 302 -11.12 -32.99 5.80
CA GLU A 302 -12.30 -33.66 5.25
C GLU A 302 -13.61 -32.90 5.55
N GLU A 303 -13.77 -32.36 6.76
CA GLU A 303 -14.90 -31.50 7.11
C GLU A 303 -15.03 -30.27 6.20
N SER A 304 -13.92 -29.62 5.83
CA SER A 304 -13.96 -28.49 4.88
C SER A 304 -14.43 -28.97 3.51
N ILE A 305 -13.99 -30.16 3.07
CA ILE A 305 -14.38 -30.75 1.79
C ILE A 305 -15.87 -31.03 1.77
N GLU A 306 -16.43 -31.67 2.81
CA GLU A 306 -17.87 -31.93 2.90
C GLU A 306 -18.70 -30.63 2.86
N ILE A 307 -18.26 -29.61 3.60
CA ILE A 307 -18.95 -28.31 3.60
C ILE A 307 -18.90 -27.67 2.21
N LEU A 308 -17.76 -27.73 1.52
CA LEU A 308 -17.64 -27.18 0.18
C LEU A 308 -18.45 -27.96 -0.87
N LEU A 309 -18.50 -29.30 -0.77
CA LEU A 309 -19.34 -30.16 -1.61
C LEU A 309 -20.83 -29.90 -1.41
N LYS A 310 -21.24 -29.44 -0.22
CA LYS A 310 -22.60 -28.92 0.00
C LYS A 310 -22.77 -27.52 -0.58
N THR A 311 -21.76 -26.66 -0.43
CA THR A 311 -21.85 -25.23 -0.78
C THR A 311 -21.76 -24.98 -2.30
N ILE A 312 -21.23 -25.94 -3.08
CA ILE A 312 -21.21 -25.86 -4.55
C ILE A 312 -22.62 -25.87 -5.18
N THR A 313 -23.66 -26.26 -4.43
CA THR A 313 -25.08 -26.20 -4.86
C THR A 313 -25.79 -24.92 -4.39
N ASP A 314 -25.06 -23.93 -3.87
CA ASP A 314 -25.67 -22.68 -3.38
C ASP A 314 -26.46 -21.96 -4.46
N LYS A 315 -27.55 -21.30 -4.08
CA LYS A 315 -28.37 -20.49 -4.99
C LYS A 315 -27.59 -19.35 -5.68
N ASN A 316 -26.57 -18.81 -5.02
CA ASN A 316 -25.77 -17.70 -5.54
C ASN A 316 -24.57 -18.21 -6.34
N TRP A 317 -24.43 -17.72 -7.57
CA TRP A 317 -23.36 -18.12 -8.49
C TRP A 317 -21.95 -17.90 -7.92
N TYR A 318 -21.68 -16.78 -7.23
CA TYR A 318 -20.36 -16.49 -6.67
C TYR A 318 -19.98 -17.45 -5.54
N VAL A 319 -20.97 -17.90 -4.76
CA VAL A 319 -20.77 -18.91 -3.71
C VAL A 319 -20.38 -20.24 -4.37
N ARG A 320 -21.14 -20.69 -5.38
CA ARG A 320 -20.83 -21.91 -6.13
C ARG A 320 -19.44 -21.86 -6.76
N TYR A 321 -19.12 -20.76 -7.43
CA TYR A 321 -17.83 -20.55 -8.09
C TYR A 321 -16.67 -20.67 -7.12
N ASN A 322 -16.75 -19.99 -5.97
CA ASN A 322 -15.70 -20.06 -4.95
C ASN A 322 -15.59 -21.46 -4.35
N SER A 323 -16.71 -22.16 -4.12
CA SER A 323 -16.68 -23.55 -3.68
C SER A 323 -15.98 -24.46 -4.68
N ALA A 324 -16.33 -24.37 -5.97
CA ALA A 324 -15.68 -25.14 -7.03
C ALA A 324 -14.17 -24.83 -7.10
N MET A 325 -13.78 -23.56 -7.09
CA MET A 325 -12.38 -23.14 -7.10
C MET A 325 -11.59 -23.65 -5.90
N SER A 326 -12.21 -23.66 -4.72
CA SER A 326 -11.62 -24.23 -3.50
C SER A 326 -11.52 -25.75 -3.56
N LEU A 327 -12.53 -26.43 -4.08
CA LEU A 327 -12.57 -27.89 -4.23
C LEU A 327 -11.48 -28.39 -5.20
N LEU A 328 -11.22 -27.65 -6.28
CA LEU A 328 -10.15 -27.94 -7.24
C LEU A 328 -8.73 -27.84 -6.64
N GLY A 329 -8.59 -27.32 -5.42
CA GLY A 329 -7.34 -27.31 -4.66
C GLY A 329 -7.06 -28.62 -3.90
N PHE A 330 -8.03 -29.53 -3.81
CA PHE A 330 -7.89 -30.85 -3.20
C PHE A 330 -7.67 -31.94 -4.26
N ASP A 331 -7.61 -33.19 -3.81
CA ASP A 331 -7.42 -34.35 -4.69
C ASP A 331 -8.51 -34.41 -5.77
N LYS A 332 -8.09 -34.33 -7.04
CA LYS A 332 -8.94 -34.03 -8.18
C LYS A 332 -9.94 -35.15 -8.44
N ASP A 333 -9.49 -36.39 -8.44
CA ASP A 333 -10.28 -37.53 -8.88
C ASP A 333 -11.43 -37.81 -7.89
N TYR A 334 -11.12 -37.71 -6.58
CA TYR A 334 -12.11 -37.85 -5.52
C TYR A 334 -13.21 -36.79 -5.58
N ILE A 335 -12.83 -35.54 -5.88
CA ILE A 335 -13.77 -34.42 -5.93
C ILE A 335 -14.65 -34.48 -7.19
N GLU A 336 -14.06 -34.76 -8.36
CA GLU A 336 -14.81 -34.88 -9.62
C GLU A 336 -15.85 -36.00 -9.54
N GLU A 337 -15.47 -37.18 -9.03
CA GLU A 337 -16.40 -38.29 -8.88
C GLU A 337 -17.61 -37.90 -8.00
N ARG A 338 -17.37 -37.21 -6.89
CA ARG A 338 -18.44 -36.82 -5.96
C ARG A 338 -19.34 -35.73 -6.51
N ILE A 339 -18.82 -34.77 -7.29
CA ILE A 339 -19.62 -33.68 -7.86
C ILE A 339 -20.39 -34.16 -9.09
N ILE A 340 -19.80 -34.99 -9.95
CA ILE A 340 -20.48 -35.59 -11.11
C ILE A 340 -21.67 -36.44 -10.64
N LYS A 341 -21.53 -37.14 -9.51
CA LYS A 341 -22.62 -37.89 -8.87
C LYS A 341 -23.72 -37.02 -8.24
N GLN A 342 -23.52 -35.72 -8.06
CA GLN A 342 -24.60 -34.84 -7.60
C GLN A 342 -25.63 -34.62 -8.71
N GLU A 343 -26.91 -34.62 -8.36
CA GLU A 343 -28.00 -34.38 -9.31
C GLU A 343 -28.07 -32.93 -9.80
N ASP A 344 -27.53 -31.97 -9.04
CA ASP A 344 -27.58 -30.55 -9.36
C ASP A 344 -26.77 -30.20 -10.62
N LYS A 345 -27.47 -29.82 -11.70
CA LYS A 345 -26.81 -29.39 -12.94
C LYS A 345 -25.90 -28.18 -12.69
N TYR A 346 -26.33 -27.23 -11.85
CA TYR A 346 -25.58 -26.00 -11.64
C TYR A 346 -24.24 -26.23 -10.92
N SER A 347 -24.12 -27.26 -10.09
CA SER A 347 -22.86 -27.63 -9.44
C SER A 347 -21.88 -28.32 -10.39
N ARG A 348 -22.37 -29.07 -11.38
CA ARG A 348 -21.53 -29.63 -12.45
C ARG A 348 -21.04 -28.54 -13.41
N ASP A 349 -21.95 -27.70 -13.90
CA ASP A 349 -21.61 -26.63 -14.85
C ASP A 349 -20.55 -25.68 -14.27
N ILE A 350 -20.69 -25.31 -13.00
CA ILE A 350 -19.74 -24.41 -12.33
C ILE A 350 -18.39 -25.08 -12.04
N LEU A 351 -18.37 -26.40 -11.80
CA LEU A 351 -17.13 -27.16 -11.65
C LEU A 351 -16.34 -27.16 -12.96
N PHE A 352 -16.99 -27.51 -14.08
CA PHE A 352 -16.33 -27.50 -15.38
C PHE A 352 -15.88 -26.09 -15.78
N TYR A 353 -16.68 -25.07 -15.50
CA TYR A 353 -16.25 -23.68 -15.69
C TYR A 353 -15.01 -23.34 -14.86
N ALA A 354 -14.97 -23.72 -13.58
CA ALA A 354 -13.81 -23.51 -12.72
C ALA A 354 -12.57 -24.29 -13.21
N MET A 355 -12.76 -25.50 -13.74
CA MET A 355 -11.69 -26.30 -14.34
C MET A 355 -11.12 -25.62 -15.59
N PHE A 356 -11.98 -25.08 -16.45
CA PHE A 356 -11.57 -24.30 -17.61
C PHE A 356 -10.78 -23.04 -17.21
N VAL A 357 -11.30 -22.24 -16.26
CA VAL A 357 -10.61 -21.03 -15.75
C VAL A 357 -9.25 -21.35 -15.10
N LYS A 358 -9.06 -22.58 -14.61
CA LYS A 358 -7.80 -23.08 -14.05
C LYS A 358 -6.90 -23.78 -15.07
N ASP A 359 -7.22 -23.71 -16.37
CA ASP A 359 -6.51 -24.40 -17.46
C ASP A 359 -6.38 -25.92 -17.24
N LYS A 360 -7.33 -26.53 -16.50
CA LYS A 360 -7.37 -27.99 -16.25
C LYS A 360 -8.08 -28.75 -17.37
N ILE A 361 -8.91 -28.08 -18.16
CA ILE A 361 -9.59 -28.59 -19.35
C ILE A 361 -9.60 -27.51 -20.45
N SER A 362 -9.73 -27.91 -21.71
CA SER A 362 -9.87 -26.97 -22.82
C SER A 362 -11.26 -26.35 -22.86
N TYR A 363 -11.41 -25.29 -23.66
CA TYR A 363 -12.71 -24.66 -23.88
C TYR A 363 -13.69 -25.61 -24.59
N GLU A 364 -13.20 -26.40 -25.54
CA GLU A 364 -14.00 -27.40 -26.26
C GLU A 364 -14.54 -28.46 -25.30
N LYS A 365 -13.68 -29.02 -24.45
CA LYS A 365 -14.09 -29.99 -23.43
C LYS A 365 -15.09 -29.38 -22.45
N TYR A 366 -14.93 -28.12 -22.07
CA TYR A 366 -15.92 -27.43 -21.23
C TYR A 366 -17.31 -27.37 -21.89
N LEU A 367 -17.40 -27.03 -23.18
CA LEU A 367 -18.66 -26.96 -23.92
C LEU A 367 -19.32 -28.34 -24.07
N GLU A 368 -18.52 -29.39 -24.32
CA GLU A 368 -18.99 -30.78 -24.39
C GLU A 368 -19.68 -31.20 -23.08
N GLU A 369 -19.05 -30.93 -21.93
CA GLU A 369 -19.51 -31.37 -20.61
C GLU A 369 -20.77 -30.63 -20.12
N ILE A 370 -20.96 -29.37 -20.50
CA ILE A 370 -22.16 -28.60 -20.14
C ILE A 370 -23.33 -28.79 -21.12
N GLY A 371 -23.09 -29.48 -22.24
CA GLY A 371 -24.09 -29.77 -23.27
C GLY A 371 -24.42 -28.59 -24.20
N ASP A 372 -23.53 -27.58 -24.29
CA ASP A 372 -23.68 -26.40 -25.17
C ASP A 372 -22.94 -26.57 -26.51
N VAL A 373 -22.86 -27.81 -27.02
CA VAL A 373 -22.33 -28.05 -28.37
C VAL A 373 -23.35 -27.58 -29.39
N VAL A 374 -23.19 -26.35 -29.88
CA VAL A 374 -23.70 -25.95 -31.19
C VAL A 374 -22.94 -26.80 -32.21
N TYR A 375 -23.60 -27.82 -32.76
CA TYR A 375 -23.14 -28.46 -33.99
C TYR A 375 -23.10 -27.38 -35.08
N SER A 376 -21.95 -26.75 -35.30
CA SER A 376 -21.71 -25.96 -36.49
C SER A 376 -21.50 -26.93 -37.65
N CYS A 377 -22.47 -26.97 -38.57
CA CYS A 377 -22.38 -27.65 -39.86
C CYS A 377 -21.17 -27.21 -40.68
#